data_AF-A0A800DFW6-F1
#
_entry.id   AF-A0A800DFW6-F1
#
_cell.length_a   1.000
_cell.length_b   1.000
_cell.length_c   1.000
_cell.angle_alpha   90.00
_cell.angle_beta   90.00
_cell.angle_gamma   90.00
#
_symmetry.space_group_name_H-M   'P 1'
#
loop_
_entity.id
_entity.type
_entity.pdbx_description
1 polymer ?
#
loop_
_entity_poly.entity_id
_entity_poly.type
_entity_poly.pdbx_seq_one_letter_code
_entity_poly.pdbx_strand_id
1 'polypeptide(L)'
;EVATGMSHGRAVSVGMACEAEIAVRMGLCHKGLKERQDGLLRLFGLPTEPPKVDLGKFSFALSRDKKARKGRVRFVLPRALGWVEVREDVPLDLVLEVVGLR
;
A
#
# COMPACT_ATOMS: atom_id res chain seq x y z
N GLU A 1 11.70 -14.05 8.57
CA GLU A 1 11.65 -13.17 7.39
C GLU A 1 10.54 -13.64 6.46
N VAL A 2 9.61 -12.78 6.06
CA VAL A 2 8.38 -13.20 5.38
C VAL A 2 8.40 -12.74 3.91
N ALA A 3 8.33 -13.73 3.01
CA ALA A 3 7.94 -13.68 1.60
C ALA A 3 8.71 -12.84 0.55
N THR A 4 9.54 -11.84 0.89
CA THR A 4 10.16 -10.94 -0.11
C THR A 4 11.67 -10.68 0.02
N GLY A 5 12.33 -11.18 1.06
CA GLY A 5 13.75 -10.84 1.34
C GLY A 5 13.97 -9.38 1.76
N MET A 6 12.90 -8.62 2.00
CA MET A 6 12.98 -7.24 2.50
C MET A 6 12.95 -7.18 4.03
N SER A 7 13.70 -6.24 4.58
CA SER A 7 13.56 -5.87 6.00
C SER A 7 12.18 -5.25 6.25
N HIS A 8 11.68 -5.38 7.48
CA HIS A 8 10.33 -4.93 7.85
C HIS A 8 10.07 -3.47 7.47
N GLY A 9 10.99 -2.55 7.78
CA GLY A 9 10.84 -1.13 7.47
C GLY A 9 10.72 -0.83 5.97
N ARG A 10 11.43 -1.59 5.12
CA ARG A 10 11.32 -1.46 3.65
C ARG A 10 9.98 -2.00 3.14
N ALA A 11 9.46 -3.07 3.73
CA ALA A 11 8.12 -3.55 3.41
C ALA A 11 7.03 -2.54 3.80
N VAL A 12 7.18 -1.91 4.97
CA VAL A 12 6.26 -0.87 5.44
C VAL A 12 6.26 0.34 4.52
N SER A 13 7.44 0.83 4.09
CA SER A 13 7.51 2.01 3.21
C SER A 13 6.85 1.78 1.85
N VAL A 14 6.98 0.58 1.28
CA VAL A 14 6.27 0.19 0.05
C VAL A 14 4.77 0.18 0.29
N GLY A 15 4.30 -0.43 1.38
CA GLY A 15 2.89 -0.45 1.75
C GLY A 15 2.31 0.96 1.87
N MET A 16 3.02 1.87 2.56
CA MET A 16 2.61 3.27 2.69
C MET A 16 2.50 4.00 1.36
N ALA A 17 3.43 3.74 0.42
CA ALA A 17 3.40 4.34 -0.91
C ALA A 17 2.22 3.81 -1.74
N CYS A 18 1.93 2.51 -1.65
CA CYS A 18 0.75 1.90 -2.27
C CYS A 18 -0.56 2.44 -1.70
N GLU A 19 -0.69 2.53 -0.37
CA GLU A 19 -1.89 3.09 0.29
C GLU A 19 -2.09 4.57 -0.08
N ALA A 20 -1.01 5.35 -0.18
CA ALA A 20 -1.10 6.73 -0.64
C ALA A 20 -1.53 6.85 -2.12
N GLU A 21 -1.03 5.98 -3.01
CA GLU A 21 -1.49 5.94 -4.40
C GLU A 21 -2.97 5.57 -4.50
N ILE A 22 -3.42 4.55 -3.75
CA ILE A 22 -4.83 4.16 -3.68
C ILE A 22 -5.68 5.34 -3.20
N ALA A 23 -5.24 6.04 -2.14
CA ALA A 23 -5.96 7.19 -1.62
C ALA A 23 -6.07 8.34 -2.64
N VAL A 24 -5.01 8.60 -3.42
CA VAL A 24 -5.06 9.57 -4.53
C VAL A 24 -6.07 9.15 -5.59
N ARG A 25 -6.03 7.89 -6.04
CA ARG A 25 -6.94 7.36 -7.07
C ARG A 25 -8.40 7.28 -6.63
N MET A 26 -8.64 7.10 -5.33
CA MET A 26 -9.97 7.17 -4.72
C MET A 26 -10.43 8.61 -4.43
N GLY A 27 -9.65 9.63 -4.77
CA GLY A 27 -9.98 11.04 -4.50
C GLY A 27 -9.96 11.41 -3.00
N LEU A 28 -9.32 10.60 -2.17
CA LEU A 28 -9.28 10.79 -0.73
C LEU A 28 -8.18 11.77 -0.29
N CYS A 29 -7.06 11.82 -0.99
CA CYS A 29 -6.02 12.82 -0.78
C CYS A 29 -5.46 13.39 -2.09
N HIS A 30 -4.81 14.55 -1.98
CA HIS A 30 -4.15 15.20 -3.10
C HIS A 30 -2.81 14.52 -3.44
N LYS A 31 -2.44 14.55 -4.72
CA LYS A 31 -1.17 13.97 -5.23
C LYS A 31 0.07 14.53 -4.51
N GLY A 32 0.06 15.81 -4.16
CA GLY A 32 1.15 16.45 -3.42
C GLY A 32 1.42 15.85 -2.04
N LEU A 33 0.41 15.26 -1.37
CA LEU A 33 0.60 14.57 -0.09
C LEU A 33 1.44 13.31 -0.30
N LYS A 34 1.08 12.53 -1.31
CA LYS A 34 1.82 11.34 -1.72
C LYS A 34 3.24 11.70 -2.12
N GLU A 35 3.42 12.70 -2.97
CA GLU A 35 4.75 13.13 -3.44
C GLU A 35 5.65 13.56 -2.27
N ARG A 36 5.09 14.30 -1.31
CA ARG A 36 5.82 14.70 -0.09
C ARG A 36 6.19 13.48 0.78
N GLN A 37 5.28 12.53 0.98
CA GLN A 37 5.54 11.31 1.73
C GLN A 37 6.64 10.48 1.05
N ASP A 38 6.49 10.22 -0.24
CA ASP A 38 7.43 9.42 -1.02
C ASP A 38 8.81 10.08 -1.08
N GLY A 39 8.86 11.41 -1.22
CA GLY A 39 10.10 12.18 -1.15
C GLY A 39 10.82 11.98 0.19
N LEU A 40 10.10 12.01 1.30
CA LEU A 40 10.67 11.77 2.63
C LEU A 40 11.18 10.33 2.78
N LEU A 41 10.42 9.33 2.34
CA LEU A 41 10.83 7.93 2.37
C LEU A 41 12.12 7.72 1.56
N ARG A 42 12.19 8.29 0.34
CA ARG A 42 13.38 8.22 -0.52
C ARG A 42 14.59 8.92 0.10
N LEU A 43 14.40 10.03 0.81
CA LEU A 43 15.46 10.72 1.54
C LEU A 43 16.14 9.80 2.56
N PHE A 44 15.38 8.89 3.18
CA PHE A 44 15.90 7.87 4.10
C PHE A 44 16.33 6.56 3.40
N GLY A 45 16.41 6.53 2.08
CA GLY A 45 16.80 5.34 1.31
C GLY A 45 15.76 4.22 1.33
N LEU A 46 14.51 4.53 1.66
CA LEU A 46 13.42 3.57 1.70
C LEU A 46 12.73 3.45 0.34
N PRO A 47 12.34 2.23 -0.07
CA PRO A 47 11.66 2.00 -1.33
C PRO A 47 10.20 2.48 -1.27
N THR A 48 9.74 3.09 -2.36
CA THR A 48 8.35 3.56 -2.52
C THR A 48 7.62 2.85 -3.67
N GLU A 49 8.25 1.84 -4.26
CA GLU A 49 7.72 1.09 -5.38
C GLU A 49 7.60 -0.38 -4.99
N PRO A 50 6.48 -1.05 -5.31
CA PRO A 50 6.34 -2.47 -5.09
C PRO A 50 7.42 -3.23 -5.89
N PRO A 51 8.10 -4.22 -5.29
CA PRO A 51 8.96 -5.10 -6.07
C PRO A 51 8.12 -5.85 -7.11
N LYS A 52 8.74 -6.34 -8.18
CA LYS A 52 8.06 -7.28 -9.09
C LYS A 52 7.72 -8.55 -8.31
N VAL A 53 6.47 -8.65 -7.83
CA VAL A 53 5.93 -9.83 -7.17
C VAL A 53 5.12 -10.65 -8.15
N ASP A 54 5.12 -11.95 -7.91
CA ASP A 54 4.22 -12.86 -8.61
C ASP A 54 2.80 -12.72 -8.04
N LEU A 55 1.79 -12.69 -8.93
CA LEU A 55 0.36 -12.60 -8.61
C LEU A 55 -0.09 -13.66 -7.60
N GLY A 56 0.42 -14.89 -7.71
CA GLY A 56 0.10 -16.00 -6.81
C GLY A 56 0.63 -15.76 -5.40
N LYS A 57 1.87 -15.26 -5.28
CA LYS A 57 2.45 -14.89 -3.98
C LYS A 57 1.74 -13.71 -3.33
N PHE A 58 1.30 -12.73 -4.11
CA PHE A 58 0.55 -11.58 -3.62
C PHE A 58 -0.84 -11.98 -3.11
N SER A 59 -1.58 -12.78 -3.89
CA SER A 59 -2.91 -13.30 -3.51
C SER A 59 -2.85 -14.18 -2.26
N PHE A 60 -1.78 -14.98 -2.13
CA PHE A 60 -1.52 -15.76 -0.92
C PHE A 60 -1.20 -14.89 0.30
N ALA A 61 -0.48 -13.77 0.12
CA ALA A 61 -0.20 -12.84 1.20
C ALA A 61 -1.46 -12.08 1.66
N LEU A 62 -2.28 -11.59 0.72
CA LEU A 62 -3.56 -10.93 1.02
C LEU A 62 -4.53 -11.85 1.77
N SER A 63 -4.63 -13.11 1.36
CA SER A 63 -5.54 -14.09 2.00
C SER A 63 -5.11 -14.49 3.41
N ARG A 64 -3.84 -14.28 3.78
CA ARG A 64 -3.31 -14.55 5.13
C ARG A 64 -3.25 -13.33 6.05
N ASP A 65 -3.58 -12.14 5.56
CA ASP A 65 -3.62 -10.95 6.40
C ASP A 65 -4.76 -11.07 7.43
N LYS A 66 -4.39 -11.07 8.71
CA LYS A 66 -5.31 -11.17 9.85
C LYS A 66 -6.28 -9.97 9.96
N LYS A 67 -6.13 -8.94 9.12
CA LYS A 67 -7.10 -7.85 8.94
C LYS A 67 -8.36 -8.27 8.17
N ALA A 68 -8.35 -9.41 7.50
CA ALA A 68 -9.53 -9.98 6.83
C ALA A 68 -10.55 -10.55 7.83
N ARG A 69 -11.22 -9.70 8.61
CA ARG A 69 -12.49 -10.11 9.24
C ARG A 69 -13.53 -10.25 8.12
N LYS A 70 -14.06 -11.46 7.92
CA LYS A 70 -15.08 -11.78 6.89
C LYS A 70 -14.64 -11.57 5.43
N GLY A 71 -13.34 -11.68 5.13
CA GLY A 71 -12.84 -11.64 3.75
C GLY A 71 -12.69 -10.24 3.14
N ARG A 72 -12.79 -9.16 3.94
CA ARG A 72 -12.56 -7.78 3.49
C ARG A 72 -11.26 -7.25 4.07
N VAL A 73 -10.36 -6.76 3.22
CA VAL A 73 -9.06 -6.21 3.64
C VAL A 73 -9.25 -4.77 4.09
N ARG A 74 -8.68 -4.43 5.24
CA ARG A 74 -8.70 -3.06 5.79
C ARG A 74 -7.48 -2.29 5.32
N PHE A 75 -7.70 -1.21 4.58
CA PHE A 75 -6.67 -0.27 4.13
C PHE A 75 -6.68 0.98 4.99
N VAL A 76 -5.49 1.51 5.30
CA VAL A 76 -5.33 2.78 6.01
C VAL A 76 -4.97 3.85 4.99
N LEU A 77 -5.96 4.63 4.57
CA LEU A 77 -5.81 5.57 3.45
C LEU A 77 -5.60 7.00 3.97
N PRO A 78 -4.48 7.66 3.62
CA PRO A 78 -4.24 9.04 4.06
C PRO A 78 -5.26 10.01 3.43
N ARG A 79 -5.71 10.98 4.23
CA ARG A 79 -6.57 12.10 3.81
C ARG A 79 -5.79 13.42 3.83
N ALA A 80 -5.06 13.64 4.92
CA ALA A 80 -4.19 14.78 5.14
C ALA A 80 -3.02 14.39 6.05
N LEU A 81 -2.08 15.30 6.28
CA LEU A 81 -1.00 15.06 7.25
C LEU A 81 -1.59 14.81 8.65
N GLY A 82 -1.18 13.70 9.26
CA GLY A 82 -1.70 13.28 10.56
C GLY A 82 -3.14 12.75 10.54
N TRP A 83 -3.77 12.61 9.37
CA TRP A 83 -5.15 12.13 9.25
C TRP A 83 -5.32 11.02 8.21
N VAL A 84 -5.86 9.88 8.66
CA VAL A 84 -6.11 8.68 7.84
C VAL A 84 -7.56 8.22 8.01
N GLU A 85 -8.06 7.51 7.01
CA GLU A 85 -9.36 6.84 7.02
C GLU A 85 -9.16 5.34 6.80
N VAL A 86 -9.77 4.50 7.65
CA VAL A 86 -9.70 3.05 7.49
C VAL A 86 -10.87 2.58 6.63
N ARG A 87 -10.57 1.99 5.47
CA ARG A 87 -11.56 1.58 4.46
C ARG A 87 -11.52 0.07 4.23
N GLU A 88 -12.68 -0.51 3.96
CA GLU A 88 -12.87 -1.92 3.59
C GLU A 88 -13.46 -2.09 2.20
N ASP A 89 -13.79 -0.98 1.53
CA ASP A 89 -14.45 -0.86 0.25
C ASP A 89 -13.49 -0.43 -0.87
N VAL A 90 -12.20 -0.74 -0.72
CA VAL A 90 -11.19 -0.49 -1.76
C VAL A 90 -11.37 -1.52 -2.88
N PRO A 91 -11.59 -1.09 -4.15
CA PRO A 91 -11.73 -2.02 -5.26
C PRO A 91 -10.49 -2.88 -5.45
N LEU A 92 -10.65 -4.19 -5.59
CA LEU A 92 -9.52 -5.11 -5.76
C LEU A 92 -8.72 -4.80 -7.03
N ASP A 93 -9.40 -4.45 -8.12
CA ASP A 93 -8.76 -4.09 -9.39
C ASP A 93 -7.80 -2.90 -9.24
N LEU A 94 -8.21 -1.89 -8.48
CA LEU A 94 -7.37 -0.74 -8.15
C LEU A 94 -6.13 -1.16 -7.37
N VAL A 95 -6.29 -2.06 -6.40
CA VAL A 95 -5.14 -2.59 -5.63
C VAL A 95 -4.16 -3.30 -6.55
N LEU A 96 -4.65 -4.18 -7.44
CA LEU A 96 -3.82 -4.95 -8.38
C LEU A 96 -3.05 -4.06 -9.35
N GLU A 97 -3.68 -2.99 -9.87
CA GLU A 97 -3.00 -1.99 -10.69
C GLU A 97 -1.89 -1.27 -9.92
N VAL A 98 -2.16 -0.84 -8.69
CA VAL A 98 -1.18 -0.10 -7.87
C VAL A 98 0.01 -0.98 -7.51
N VAL A 99 -0.20 -2.28 -7.27
CA VAL A 99 0.89 -3.20 -6.96
C VAL A 99 1.59 -3.77 -8.21
N GLY A 100 1.21 -3.32 -9.41
CA GLY A 100 1.88 -3.69 -10.67
C GLY A 100 1.60 -5.13 -11.11
N LEU A 101 0.44 -5.67 -10.74
CA LEU A 101 0.01 -7.03 -11.06
C LEU A 101 -1.05 -7.09 -12.16
N ARG A 102 -1.37 -5.94 -12.74
CA ARG A 102 -2.28 -5.76 -13.86
C ARG A 102 -1.75 -4.70 -14.82
#